data_AF-A0A2V8E9C5-F1
#
_entry.id   AF-A0A2V8E9C5-F1
#
_cell.length_a   1.000
_cell.length_b   1.000
_cell.length_c   1.000
_cell.angle_alpha   90.00
_cell.angle_beta   90.00
_cell.angle_gamma   90.00
#
_symmetry.space_group_name_H-M   'P 1'
#
loop_
_entity.id
_entity.type
_entity.pdbx_description
1 polymer ?
#
loop_
_entity_poly.entity_id
_entity_poly.type
_entity_poly.pdbx_seq_one_letter_code
_entity_poly.pdbx_strand_id
1 'polypeptide(L)'
;MEDIHDPIELAESLPAVPETAPEPAPPIESRFLFVDVAAQRAKQLRRGARARFEAEPGMPVYHKPERLAMEEVRRGLVYYQVPETRGARFGDHA
;
A
#
# COMPACT_ATOMS: atom_id res chain seq x y z
N MET A 1 7.19 -9.84 -52.85
CA MET A 1 8.23 -9.99 -51.81
C MET A 1 7.94 -8.88 -50.82
N GLU A 2 6.87 -9.10 -50.06
CA GLU A 2 6.39 -8.17 -49.05
C GLU A 2 7.01 -8.62 -47.73
N ASP A 3 8.14 -8.01 -47.39
CA ASP A 3 8.73 -8.15 -46.07
C ASP A 3 8.43 -6.86 -45.30
N ILE A 4 7.29 -6.94 -44.61
CA ILE A 4 7.15 -6.64 -43.17
C ILE A 4 7.58 -5.21 -42.80
N HIS A 5 6.58 -4.35 -42.64
CA HIS A 5 6.71 -3.19 -41.77
C HIS A 5 7.10 -3.69 -40.37
N ASP A 6 8.32 -3.38 -39.92
CA ASP A 6 8.71 -3.48 -38.51
C ASP A 6 7.83 -2.52 -37.70
N PRO A 7 6.94 -3.01 -36.81
CA PRO A 7 6.34 -2.15 -35.83
C PRO A 7 7.15 -2.32 -34.53
N ILE A 8 7.25 -1.22 -33.77
CA ILE A 8 7.74 -1.18 -32.36
C ILE A 8 9.22 -0.81 -32.21
N GLU A 9 9.60 0.37 -32.71
CA GLU A 9 10.63 1.21 -32.06
C GLU A 9 9.94 2.36 -31.29
N LEU A 10 9.11 2.02 -30.30
CA LEU A 10 8.53 3.02 -29.39
C LEU A 10 8.64 2.61 -27.91
N ALA A 11 9.53 1.67 -27.60
CA ALA A 11 9.68 1.11 -26.25
C ALA A 11 10.82 1.72 -25.42
N GLU A 12 11.54 2.72 -25.93
CA GLU A 12 12.70 3.30 -25.23
C GLU A 12 12.47 4.73 -24.77
N SER A 13 11.50 4.97 -23.88
CA SER A 13 11.60 6.14 -22.97
C SER A 13 10.69 6.06 -21.75
N LEU A 14 10.46 4.88 -21.16
CA LEU A 14 9.88 4.87 -19.82
C LEU A 14 10.94 5.46 -18.86
N PRO A 15 10.64 6.56 -18.14
CA PRO A 15 11.60 7.12 -17.21
C PRO A 15 11.96 6.04 -16.19
N ALA A 16 13.25 5.83 -15.98
CA ALA A 16 13.76 4.97 -14.92
C ALA A 16 13.12 5.42 -13.60
N VAL A 17 12.16 4.65 -13.10
CA VAL A 17 11.58 4.86 -11.79
C VAL A 17 12.76 4.74 -10.82
N PRO A 18 13.11 5.80 -10.07
CA PRO A 18 14.22 5.69 -9.13
C PRO A 18 13.93 4.52 -8.19
N GLU A 19 14.85 3.56 -8.14
CA GLU A 19 14.80 2.34 -7.32
C GLU A 19 15.06 2.66 -5.84
N THR A 20 14.52 3.78 -5.36
CA THR A 20 14.55 4.14 -3.95
C THR A 20 13.44 3.38 -3.27
N ALA A 21 13.79 2.44 -2.38
CA ALA A 21 12.83 1.79 -1.50
C ALA A 21 11.99 2.89 -0.82
N PRO A 22 10.65 2.82 -0.92
CA PRO A 22 9.81 3.93 -0.49
C PRO A 22 9.91 4.09 1.03
N GLU A 23 10.15 5.32 1.49
CA GLU A 23 10.32 5.64 2.91
C GLU A 23 9.10 5.25 3.74
N PRO A 24 9.27 4.65 4.94
CA PRO A 24 8.14 4.19 5.75
C PRO A 24 7.14 5.31 6.00
N ALA A 25 5.85 4.97 5.91
CA ALA A 25 4.76 5.89 6.21
C ALA A 25 4.85 6.39 7.68
N PRO A 26 4.44 7.64 7.95
CA PRO A 26 4.43 8.17 9.30
C PRO A 26 3.55 7.31 10.22
N PRO A 27 3.89 7.21 11.53
CA PRO A 27 3.09 6.45 12.48
C PRO A 27 1.65 6.97 12.58
N ILE A 28 0.69 6.05 12.67
CA ILE A 28 -0.72 6.39 12.86
C ILE A 28 -1.00 6.63 14.35
N GLU A 29 -1.30 7.87 14.73
CA GLU A 29 -1.63 8.23 16.12
C GLU A 29 -3.08 7.91 16.51
N SER A 30 -4.00 8.03 15.55
CA SER A 30 -5.41 7.73 15.78
C SER A 30 -5.64 6.22 15.89
N ARG A 31 -6.12 5.79 17.06
CA ARG A 31 -6.45 4.38 17.34
C ARG A 31 -7.47 3.82 16.35
N PHE A 32 -8.44 4.63 15.93
CA PHE A 32 -9.46 4.22 14.97
C PHE A 32 -8.88 4.06 13.57
N LEU A 33 -8.09 5.04 13.11
CA LEU A 33 -7.43 4.99 11.81
C LEU A 33 -6.48 3.78 11.74
N PHE A 34 -5.75 3.49 12.81
CA PHE A 34 -4.89 2.31 12.90
C PHE A 34 -5.67 1.02 12.67
N VAL A 35 -6.81 0.87 13.36
CA VAL A 35 -7.68 -0.32 13.23
C VAL A 35 -8.26 -0.43 11.83
N ASP A 36 -8.72 0.68 11.24
CA ASP A 36 -9.32 0.68 9.90
C ASP A 36 -8.29 0.28 8.83
N VAL A 37 -7.09 0.88 8.88
CA VAL A 37 -6.01 0.55 7.94
C VAL A 37 -5.56 -0.91 8.13
N ALA A 38 -5.37 -1.37 9.37
CA ALA A 38 -4.99 -2.76 9.64
C ALA A 38 -6.09 -3.75 9.18
N ALA A 39 -7.37 -3.43 9.39
CA ALA A 39 -8.47 -4.28 8.95
C ALA A 39 -8.55 -4.37 7.41
N GLN A 40 -8.37 -3.26 6.71
CA GLN A 40 -8.28 -3.25 5.25
C GLN A 40 -7.09 -4.10 4.78
N ARG A 41 -5.94 -3.96 5.43
CA ARG A 41 -4.75 -4.74 5.07
C ARG A 41 -4.92 -6.24 5.36
N ALA A 42 -5.53 -6.61 6.48
CA ALA A 42 -5.85 -8.01 6.78
C ALA A 42 -6.78 -8.63 5.73
N LYS A 43 -7.74 -7.86 5.18
CA LYS A 43 -8.57 -8.30 4.04
C LYS A 43 -7.72 -8.58 2.81
N GLN A 44 -6.69 -7.78 2.51
CA GLN A 44 -5.78 -8.03 1.40
C GLN A 44 -4.98 -9.32 1.63
N LEU A 45 -4.45 -9.54 2.84
CA LEU A 45 -3.69 -10.75 3.20
C LEU A 45 -4.54 -12.01 3.07
N ARG A 46 -5.79 -11.99 3.55
CA ARG A 46 -6.75 -13.09 3.37
C ARG A 46 -7.07 -13.40 1.90
N ARG A 47 -6.92 -12.42 1.01
CA ARG A 47 -7.07 -12.56 -0.45
C ARG A 47 -5.78 -12.99 -1.16
N GLY A 48 -4.72 -13.33 -0.41
CA GLY A 48 -3.46 -13.81 -0.97
C GLY A 48 -2.44 -12.71 -1.28
N ALA A 49 -2.63 -11.48 -0.79
CA ALA A 49 -1.57 -10.48 -0.88
C ALA A 49 -0.34 -10.93 -0.08
N ARG A 50 0.86 -10.65 -0.61
CA ARG A 50 2.12 -10.95 0.06
C ARG A 50 2.33 -10.03 1.25
N ALA A 51 2.89 -10.56 2.34
CA ALA A 51 3.35 -9.75 3.47
C ALA A 51 4.49 -8.81 3.04
N ARG A 52 4.57 -7.63 3.62
CA ARG A 52 5.56 -6.59 3.31
C ARG A 52 6.83 -6.68 4.17
N PHE A 53 6.85 -7.60 5.14
CA PHE A 53 8.03 -7.90 5.95
C PHE A 53 8.20 -9.41 6.08
N GLU A 54 9.45 -9.83 6.28
CA GLU A 54 9.81 -11.21 6.57
C GLU A 54 9.97 -11.39 8.08
N ALA A 55 9.69 -12.60 8.57
CA ALA A 55 9.97 -12.94 9.95
C ALA A 55 11.50 -13.01 10.14
N GLU A 56 12.05 -12.10 10.93
CA GLU A 56 13.47 -12.12 11.28
C GLU A 56 13.82 -13.39 12.08
N PRO A 57 15.05 -13.92 11.94
CA PRO A 57 15.50 -15.05 12.75
C PRO A 57 15.34 -14.76 14.25
N GLY A 58 14.55 -15.58 14.95
CA GLY A 58 14.28 -15.43 16.38
C GLY A 58 13.03 -14.62 16.73
N MET A 59 12.33 -14.05 15.75
CA MET A 59 11.02 -13.42 15.96
C MET A 59 9.86 -14.42 15.79
N PRO A 60 8.76 -14.27 16.55
CA PRO A 60 7.57 -15.09 16.36
C PRO A 60 7.03 -14.94 14.94
N VAL A 61 6.87 -16.07 14.23
CA VAL A 61 6.20 -16.07 12.91
C VAL A 61 4.71 -15.83 13.13
N TYR A 62 4.21 -14.68 12.67
CA TYR A 62 2.79 -14.37 12.75
C TYR A 62 2.05 -15.03 11.59
N HIS A 63 1.27 -16.07 11.88
CA HIS A 63 0.44 -16.73 10.85
C HIS A 63 -0.93 -16.07 10.65
N LYS A 64 -1.41 -15.30 11.64
CA LYS A 64 -2.72 -14.66 11.57
C LYS A 64 -2.65 -13.37 10.74
N PRO A 65 -3.49 -13.20 9.70
CA PRO A 65 -3.44 -12.04 8.82
C PRO A 65 -3.69 -10.73 9.57
N GLU A 66 -4.46 -10.75 10.66
CA GLU A 66 -4.69 -9.58 11.49
C GLU A 66 -3.39 -9.13 12.18
N ARG A 67 -2.61 -10.06 12.73
CA ARG A 67 -1.33 -9.72 13.38
C ARG A 67 -0.32 -9.22 12.37
N LEU A 68 -0.20 -9.88 11.21
CA LEU A 68 0.66 -9.41 10.12
C LEU A 68 0.29 -7.99 9.69
N ALA A 69 -0.99 -7.71 9.50
CA ALA A 69 -1.46 -6.38 9.14
C ALA A 69 -1.13 -5.33 10.22
N MET A 70 -1.34 -5.64 11.50
CA MET A 70 -1.00 -4.72 12.60
C MET A 70 0.50 -4.43 12.68
N GLU A 71 1.35 -5.44 12.45
CA GLU A 71 2.82 -5.23 12.39
C GLU A 71 3.24 -4.40 11.18
N GLU A 72 2.66 -4.65 10.00
CA GLU A 72 2.92 -3.83 8.82
C GLU A 72 2.54 -2.36 9.05
N VAL A 73 1.38 -2.11 9.67
CA VAL A 73 0.96 -0.74 10.00
C VAL A 73 1.88 -0.12 11.05
N ARG A 74 2.28 -0.88 12.09
CA ARG A 74 3.21 -0.38 13.13
C ARG A 74 4.59 -0.02 12.55
N ARG A 75 5.06 -0.77 11.55
CA ARG A 75 6.34 -0.53 10.86
C ARG A 75 6.24 0.55 9.77
N GLY A 76 5.07 1.16 9.54
CA GLY A 76 4.88 2.15 8.49
C GLY A 76 4.94 1.56 7.07
N LEU A 77 4.76 0.25 6.92
CA LEU A 77 4.85 -0.41 5.61
C LEU A 77 3.55 -0.30 4.81
N VAL A 78 2.48 0.27 5.37
CA VAL A 78 1.17 0.41 4.73
C VAL A 78 0.87 1.88 4.43
N TYR A 79 0.97 2.26 3.15
CA TYR A 79 0.45 3.54 2.66
C TYR A 79 -1.06 3.51 2.55
N TYR A 80 -1.70 4.61 2.96
CA TYR A 80 -3.13 4.80 2.91
C TYR A 80 -3.46 6.26 2.57
N GLN A 81 -4.68 6.49 2.10
CA GLN A 81 -5.24 7.81 1.89
C GLN A 81 -6.58 7.88 2.62
N VAL A 82 -6.83 8.97 3.35
CA VAL A 82 -8.11 9.24 3.98
C VAL A 82 -8.89 10.16 3.05
N PRO A 83 -10.06 9.74 2.51
CA PRO A 83 -10.87 10.62 1.69
C PRO A 83 -11.33 11.83 2.48
N GLU A 84 -11.36 13.00 1.83
CA GLU A 84 -11.95 14.20 2.41
C GLU A 84 -13.41 13.93 2.78
N THR A 85 -13.73 14.09 4.07
CA THR A 85 -15.10 13.83 4.53
C THR A 85 -16.06 14.83 3.90
N ARG A 86 -17.22 14.34 3.45
CA ARG A 86 -18.30 15.11 2.80
C ARG A 86 -18.99 16.14 3.71
N GLY A 87 -18.37 16.52 4.83
CA GLY A 87 -18.93 17.40 5.86
C GLY A 87 -18.70 18.90 5.63
N ALA A 88 -17.76 19.30 4.77
CA ALA A 88 -17.49 20.72 4.49
C ALA A 88 -18.40 21.35 3.42
N ARG A 89 -19.39 20.62 2.89
CA ARG A 89 -20.24 21.09 1.79
C ARG A 89 -21.73 21.19 2.12
N PHE A 90 -22.09 20.99 3.39
CA PHE A 90 -23.48 21.05 3.87
C PHE A 90 -23.70 22.12 4.96
N GLY A 91 -22.86 23.15 4.97
CA GLY A 91 -23.05 24.33 5.81
C GLY A 91 -22.39 25.51 5.12
N ASP A 92 -23.17 26.21 4.30
CA ASP A 92 -23.10 27.64 3.99
C ASP A 92 -24.15 27.96 2.93
N HIS A 93 -25.42 27.78 3.30
CA HIS A 93 -26.51 28.54 2.71
C HIS A 93 -27.03 29.45 3.83
N ALA A 94 -26.42 30.64 3.87
CA ALA A 94 -26.93 31.80 4.58
C ALA A 94 -28.30 32.21 4.06
#